data_AF-A0A956I0C2-F1
#
_entry.id   AF-A0A956I0C2-F1
#
_cell.length_a   1.000
_cell.length_b   1.000
_cell.length_c   1.000
_cell.angle_alpha   90.00
_cell.angle_beta   90.00
_cell.angle_gamma   90.00
#
_symmetry.space_group_name_H-M   'P 1'
#
loop_
_entity.id
_entity.type
_entity.pdbx_description
1 polymer ?
#
loop_
_entity_poly.entity_id
_entity_poly.type
_entity_poly.pdbx_seq_one_letter_code
_entity_poly.pdbx_strand_id
1 'polypeptide(L)'
;EEIVGDIRDEHDAVESPIREIGENHLWVDASVSVYDVGHVLDADFETEDGDYDSVGGMIVERAGRVPVVGESITFRGFEFIVRAADERHVTEVEIQASPGATDPEHAAAE
;
A
#
# COMPACT_ATOMS: atom_id res chain seq x y z
N GLU A 1 1.11 -7.57 36.63
CA GLU A 1 1.86 -7.54 35.37
C GLU A 1 1.27 -8.64 34.51
N GLU A 2 0.50 -8.27 33.50
CA GLU A 2 -0.14 -9.24 32.62
C GLU A 2 0.87 -9.70 31.57
N ILE A 3 1.14 -11.00 31.58
CA ILE A 3 1.90 -11.72 30.57
C ILE A 3 0.90 -12.07 29.47
N VAL A 4 1.01 -11.45 28.29
CA VAL A 4 0.33 -11.84 27.03
C VAL A 4 1.24 -11.36 25.89
N GLY A 5 1.66 -12.11 24.89
CA GLY A 5 1.68 -13.54 24.63
C GLY A 5 2.61 -13.69 23.43
N ASP A 6 3.77 -14.29 23.62
CA ASP A 6 4.70 -14.63 22.54
C ASP A 6 4.12 -15.87 21.85
N ILE A 7 3.12 -15.70 20.98
CA ILE A 7 2.62 -16.74 20.08
C ILE A 7 2.14 -16.06 18.79
N ARG A 8 3.03 -15.93 17.80
CA ARG A 8 2.61 -16.00 16.39
C ARG A 8 2.94 -17.40 15.89
N ASP A 9 1.97 -18.23 16.23
CA ASP A 9 1.53 -19.53 15.72
C ASP A 9 2.23 -20.09 14.47
N GLU A 10 2.57 -21.37 14.59
CA GLU A 10 3.12 -22.27 13.59
C GLU A 10 2.08 -22.59 12.51
N HIS A 11 1.91 -21.70 11.53
CA HIS A 11 1.21 -21.99 10.28
C HIS A 11 2.14 -21.73 9.08
N ASP A 12 2.71 -22.82 8.58
CA ASP A 12 3.52 -23.02 7.38
C ASP A 12 3.35 -21.94 6.27
N ALA A 13 4.38 -21.12 6.06
CA ALA A 13 4.83 -20.57 4.78
C ALA A 13 3.78 -19.99 3.78
N VAL A 14 2.69 -19.39 4.25
CA VAL A 14 1.91 -18.47 3.41
C VAL A 14 2.48 -17.08 3.64
N GLU A 15 3.33 -16.62 2.73
CA GLU A 15 3.82 -15.24 2.75
C GLU A 15 2.60 -14.32 2.93
N SER A 16 2.59 -13.55 4.02
CA SER A 16 1.45 -12.67 4.30
C SER A 16 1.33 -11.68 3.15
N PRO A 17 0.14 -11.53 2.55
CA PRO A 17 -0.01 -10.69 1.37
C PRO A 17 0.16 -9.20 1.70
N ILE A 18 0.16 -8.84 2.99
CA ILE A 18 0.61 -7.56 3.51
C ILE A 18 1.71 -7.83 4.53
N ARG A 19 2.86 -7.17 4.36
CA ARG A 19 4.01 -7.25 5.26
C ARG A 19 4.42 -5.84 5.69
N GLU A 20 4.29 -5.55 6.97
CA GLU A 20 4.84 -4.34 7.57
C GLU A 20 6.37 -4.43 7.61
N ILE A 21 7.05 -3.48 6.96
CA ILE A 21 8.52 -3.40 6.90
C ILE A 21 9.07 -2.16 7.62
N GLY A 22 8.19 -1.25 8.06
CA GLY A 22 8.53 -0.08 8.88
C GLY A 22 7.30 0.74 9.26
N GLU A 23 7.51 1.89 9.92
CA GLU A 23 6.44 2.83 10.27
C GLU A 23 5.83 3.44 9.00
N ASN A 24 4.54 3.19 8.76
CA ASN A 24 3.84 3.57 7.53
C ASN A 24 4.54 3.05 6.26
N HIS A 25 5.22 1.90 6.36
CA HIS A 25 5.95 1.27 5.26
C HIS A 25 5.58 -0.20 5.15
N LEU A 26 4.89 -0.55 4.06
CA LEU A 26 4.37 -1.88 3.78
C LEU A 26 4.97 -2.44 2.49
N TRP A 27 5.10 -3.75 2.45
CA TRP A 27 5.27 -4.54 1.24
C TRP A 27 4.02 -5.38 1.05
N VAL A 28 3.32 -5.19 -0.06
CA VAL A 28 2.03 -5.85 -0.30
C VAL A 28 1.99 -6.53 -1.65
N ASP A 29 1.30 -7.66 -1.71
CA ASP A 29 0.89 -8.27 -2.96
C ASP A 29 -0.18 -7.39 -3.63
N ALA A 30 -0.05 -7.20 -4.93
CA ALA A 30 -0.91 -6.32 -5.69
C ALA A 30 -2.36 -6.82 -5.82
N SER A 31 -2.63 -8.09 -5.54
CA SER A 31 -3.98 -8.66 -5.49
C SER A 31 -4.74 -8.31 -4.21
N VAL A 32 -4.07 -7.79 -3.19
CA VAL A 32 -4.70 -7.32 -1.96
C VAL A 32 -5.66 -6.18 -2.28
N SER A 33 -6.80 -6.15 -1.57
CA SER A 33 -7.76 -5.08 -1.71
C SER A 33 -7.19 -3.75 -1.23
N VAL A 34 -7.56 -2.66 -1.91
CA VAL A 34 -7.16 -1.32 -1.50
C VAL A 34 -7.71 -0.99 -0.10
N TYR A 35 -8.88 -1.53 0.22
CA TYR A 35 -9.52 -1.39 1.53
C TYR A 35 -8.67 -2.01 2.67
N ASP A 36 -8.18 -3.23 2.49
CA ASP A 36 -7.35 -3.91 3.50
C ASP A 36 -6.04 -3.13 3.76
N VAL A 37 -5.40 -2.65 2.69
CA VAL A 37 -4.20 -1.82 2.81
C VAL A 37 -4.50 -0.50 3.52
N GLY A 38 -5.63 0.14 3.20
CA GLY A 38 -6.10 1.33 3.89
C GLY A 38 -6.28 1.09 5.37
N HIS A 39 -6.89 -0.04 5.75
CA HIS A 39 -7.10 -0.37 7.15
C HIS A 39 -5.79 -0.55 7.94
N VAL A 40 -4.76 -1.14 7.32
CA VAL A 40 -3.43 -1.29 7.94
C VAL A 40 -2.70 0.06 8.08
N LEU A 41 -2.86 0.95 7.10
CA LEU A 41 -2.25 2.27 7.10
C LEU A 41 -3.07 3.33 7.86
N ASP A 42 -4.21 2.96 8.43
CA ASP A 42 -5.22 3.89 8.97
C ASP A 42 -5.56 5.00 7.97
N ALA A 43 -5.67 4.63 6.69
CA ALA A 43 -5.85 5.52 5.56
C ALA A 43 -7.09 5.13 4.74
N ASP A 44 -7.85 6.13 4.32
CA ASP A 44 -8.98 5.93 3.41
C ASP A 44 -8.47 6.06 1.97
N PHE A 45 -8.67 5.04 1.14
CA PHE A 45 -8.28 5.04 -0.27
C PHE A 45 -9.47 4.96 -1.24
N GLU A 46 -10.69 4.97 -0.72
CA GLU A 46 -11.95 4.92 -1.48
C GLU A 46 -12.07 6.17 -2.36
N THR A 47 -12.67 6.09 -3.55
CA THR A 47 -12.89 7.28 -4.42
C THR A 47 -14.36 7.49 -4.74
N GLU A 48 -14.74 8.74 -5.04
CA GLU A 48 -16.12 9.10 -5.40
C GLU A 48 -16.61 8.36 -6.66
N ASP A 49 -15.69 7.98 -7.54
CA ASP A 49 -15.96 7.28 -8.80
C ASP A 49 -16.07 5.74 -8.65
N GLY A 50 -15.81 5.20 -7.46
CA GLY A 50 -15.90 3.76 -7.17
C GLY A 50 -14.77 3.23 -6.29
N ASP A 51 -14.98 2.01 -5.79
CA ASP A 51 -14.00 1.25 -5.02
C ASP A 51 -13.02 0.56 -5.97
N TYR A 52 -11.73 0.65 -5.65
CA TYR A 52 -10.71 -0.16 -6.32
C TYR A 52 -10.73 -1.58 -5.76
N ASP A 53 -10.88 -2.58 -6.64
CA ASP A 53 -10.83 -3.98 -6.22
C ASP A 53 -9.49 -4.37 -5.56
N SER A 54 -8.36 -3.90 -6.12
CA SER A 54 -7.03 -4.29 -5.67
C SER A 54 -5.99 -3.19 -5.86
N VAL A 55 -4.89 -3.23 -5.09
CA VAL A 55 -3.79 -2.26 -5.17
C VAL A 55 -3.19 -2.23 -6.58
N GLY A 56 -3.01 -3.39 -7.21
CA GLY A 56 -2.52 -3.50 -8.58
C GLY A 56 -3.49 -2.87 -9.58
N GLY A 57 -4.80 -3.16 -9.44
CA GLY A 57 -5.84 -2.56 -10.29
C GLY A 57 -5.86 -1.04 -10.17
N MET A 58 -5.78 -0.54 -8.94
CA MET A 58 -5.69 0.89 -8.63
C MET A 58 -4.48 1.56 -9.29
N ILE A 59 -3.31 0.93 -9.21
CA ILE A 59 -2.09 1.44 -9.82
C ILE A 59 -2.23 1.49 -11.34
N VAL A 60 -2.71 0.42 -11.96
CA VAL A 60 -2.87 0.32 -13.41
C VAL A 60 -3.91 1.32 -13.93
N GLU A 61 -5.04 1.47 -13.22
CA GLU A 61 -6.08 2.41 -13.60
C GLU A 61 -5.57 3.86 -13.56
N ARG A 62 -4.87 4.24 -12.48
CA ARG A 62 -4.31 5.59 -12.35
C ARG A 62 -3.15 5.87 -13.30
N ALA A 63 -2.31 4.88 -13.58
CA ALA A 63 -1.25 5.00 -14.56
C ALA A 63 -1.76 4.93 -16.01
N GLY A 64 -2.97 4.41 -16.24
CA GLY A 64 -3.54 4.11 -17.55
C GLY A 64 -2.80 2.99 -18.31
N ARG A 65 -1.90 2.28 -17.64
CA ARG A 65 -1.04 1.21 -18.17
C ARG A 65 -0.47 0.39 -17.02
N VAL A 66 0.18 -0.74 -17.33
CA VAL A 66 1.02 -1.44 -16.34
C VAL A 66 2.34 -0.67 -16.19
N PRO A 67 2.60 -0.04 -15.04
CA PRO A 67 3.86 0.65 -14.80
C PRO A 67 5.03 -0.32 -14.73
N VAL A 68 6.24 0.19 -15.01
CA VAL A 68 7.47 -0.58 -14.92
C VAL A 68 7.95 -0.69 -13.48
N VAL A 69 8.73 -1.72 -13.17
CA VAL A 69 9.38 -1.88 -11.87
C VAL A 69 10.25 -0.66 -11.55
N GLY A 70 10.06 -0.10 -10.35
CA GLY A 70 10.68 1.13 -9.87
C GLY A 70 9.89 2.41 -10.15
N GLU A 71 8.83 2.35 -10.95
CA GLU A 71 7.89 3.47 -11.10
C GLU A 71 7.01 3.57 -9.85
N SER A 72 6.73 4.79 -9.41
CA SER A 72 5.88 5.06 -8.24
C SER A 72 4.73 5.98 -8.59
N ILE A 73 3.61 5.82 -7.89
CA ILE A 73 2.48 6.74 -7.93
C ILE A 73 2.20 7.26 -6.53
N THR A 74 1.87 8.55 -6.40
CA THR A 74 1.44 9.13 -5.13
C THR A 74 -0.07 9.23 -5.10
N PHE A 75 -0.69 8.76 -4.02
CA PHE A 75 -2.13 8.86 -3.80
C PHE A 75 -2.42 9.02 -2.30
N ARG A 76 -3.21 10.04 -1.96
CA ARG A 76 -3.73 10.30 -0.60
C ARG A 76 -2.70 10.20 0.52
N GLY A 77 -1.53 10.84 0.39
CA GLY A 77 -0.53 10.76 1.45
C GLY A 77 0.53 9.68 1.26
N PHE A 78 0.29 8.71 0.38
CA PHE A 78 1.13 7.52 0.25
C PHE A 78 1.73 7.38 -1.14
N GLU A 79 2.96 6.90 -1.19
CA GLU A 79 3.65 6.51 -2.40
C GLU A 79 3.57 4.99 -2.59
N PHE A 80 3.06 4.56 -3.73
CA PHE A 80 2.94 3.17 -4.15
C PHE A 80 4.01 2.90 -5.21
N ILE A 81 5.04 2.15 -4.84
CA ILE A 81 6.21 1.85 -5.65
C ILE A 81 6.08 0.44 -6.20
N VAL A 82 6.18 0.28 -7.51
CA VAL A 82 6.09 -1.02 -8.17
C VAL A 82 7.39 -1.78 -7.95
N ARG A 83 7.33 -2.89 -7.21
CA ARG A 83 8.50 -3.73 -6.95
C ARG A 83 8.58 -4.91 -7.90
N ALA A 84 7.43 -5.42 -8.34
CA ALA A 84 7.33 -6.42 -9.38
C ALA A 84 6.05 -6.22 -10.19
N ALA A 85 6.16 -6.45 -11.50
CA ALA A 85 5.04 -6.43 -12.43
C ALA A 85 5.32 -7.40 -13.58
N ASP A 86 4.26 -7.98 -14.14
CA ASP A 86 4.28 -8.77 -15.37
C ASP A 86 3.76 -7.95 -16.56
N GLU A 87 3.58 -8.57 -17.73
CA GLU A 87 3.13 -7.89 -18.95
C GLU A 87 1.72 -7.30 -18.84
N ARG A 88 0.92 -7.76 -17.87
CA ARG A 88 -0.52 -7.49 -17.78
C ARG A 88 -0.93 -6.87 -16.45
N HIS A 89 -0.19 -7.12 -15.37
CA HIS A 89 -0.56 -6.61 -14.04
C HIS A 89 0.68 -6.33 -13.17
N VAL A 90 0.48 -5.50 -12.14
CA VAL A 90 1.43 -5.35 -11.04
C VAL A 90 1.27 -6.55 -10.10
N THR A 91 2.36 -7.07 -9.54
CA THR A 91 2.35 -8.23 -8.63
C THR A 91 2.80 -7.87 -7.22
N GLU A 92 3.78 -6.98 -7.07
CA GLU A 92 4.27 -6.54 -5.76
C GLU A 92 4.42 -5.02 -5.70
N VAL A 93 3.99 -4.46 -4.57
CA VAL A 93 3.95 -3.02 -4.33
C VAL A 93 4.55 -2.71 -2.97
N GLU A 94 5.45 -1.76 -2.93
CA GLU A 94 5.96 -1.16 -1.70
C GLU A 94 5.21 0.14 -1.47
N ILE A 95 4.61 0.30 -0.29
CA ILE A 95 3.79 1.45 0.05
C ILE A 95 4.44 2.18 1.21
N GLN A 96 4.73 3.46 1.03
CA GLN A 96 5.34 4.28 2.07
C GLN A 96 4.63 5.63 2.20
N ALA A 97 4.61 6.19 3.40
CA ALA A 97 4.16 7.57 3.58
C ALA A 97 5.02 8.51 2.71
N SER A 98 4.36 9.30 1.86
CA SER A 98 5.03 10.29 1.02
C SER A 98 5.13 11.61 1.77
N PRO A 99 6.34 12.08 2.14
CA PRO A 99 6.52 13.34 2.85
C PRO A 99 6.12 14.57 2.01
N GLY A 100 5.76 14.38 0.73
CA GLY A 100 5.30 15.44 -0.18
C GLY A 100 3.79 15.60 -0.26
N ALA A 101 3.01 14.71 0.35
CA ALA A 101 1.55 14.81 0.42
C ALA A 101 1.12 15.48 1.75
N THR A 102 1.82 16.54 2.10
CA THR A 102 1.29 17.56 3.00
C THR A 102 0.14 18.20 2.25
N ASP A 103 -1.10 17.96 2.70
CA ASP A 103 -2.14 18.96 2.59
C ASP A 103 -1.49 20.32 2.87
N PRO A 104 -1.50 21.29 1.93
CA PRO A 104 -0.80 22.56 2.11
C PRO A 104 -1.27 23.39 3.32
N GLU A 105 -2.18 22.87 4.16
CA GLU A 105 -2.64 23.49 5.39
C GLU A 105 -1.64 23.38 6.55
N HIS A 106 -0.68 22.44 6.55
CA HIS A 106 0.28 22.28 7.66
C HIS A 106 1.73 22.71 7.37
N ALA A 107 1.98 23.42 6.25
CA ALA A 107 3.30 23.99 5.94
C ALA A 107 3.51 25.42 6.48
N ALA A 108 2.62 25.91 7.35
CA ALA A 108 2.70 27.24 7.93
C ALA A 108 2.83 27.20 9.46
N ALA A 109 3.97 26.69 9.96
CA ALA A 109 4.39 26.97 11.33
C ALA A 109 5.90 26.72 11.51
N GLU A 110 6.73 27.58 10.91
CA GLU A 110 7.98 28.06 11.52
C GLU A 110 8.15 29.55 11.23
#